data_AF-A0A7C2AN18-F1
#
_entry.id   AF-A0A7C2AN18-F1
#
_cell.length_a   1.000
_cell.length_b   1.000
_cell.length_c   1.000
_cell.angle_alpha   90.00
_cell.angle_beta   90.00
_cell.angle_gamma   90.00
#
_symmetry.space_group_name_H-M   'P 1'
#
loop_
_entity.id
_entity.type
_entity.pdbx_description
1 polymer ?
#
loop_
_entity_poly.entity_id
_entity_poly.type
_entity_poly.pdbx_seq_one_letter_code
_entity_poly.pdbx_strand_id
1 'polypeptide(L)'
;RENVLWIHPEPAAKRGIKEGELVTVTDQKGRSGKIKAKVTARIRKDTIFMVHGFGHWDKRMTTAYGQGVADSDLASYEVEPHVGSMSMGLSLVKVEKA
;
A
#
# COMPACT_ATOMS: atom_id res chain seq x y z
N ARG A 1 5.80 8.89 12.73
CA ARG A 1 4.49 8.19 12.58
C ARG A 1 4.45 7.77 11.13
N GLU A 2 4.07 6.53 10.83
CA GLU A 2 4.06 5.98 9.46
C GLU A 2 2.61 5.72 9.00
N ASN A 3 2.41 5.54 7.69
CA ASN A 3 1.13 5.04 7.19
C ASN A 3 0.93 3.56 7.53
N VAL A 4 -0.32 3.12 7.44
CA VAL A 4 -0.75 1.74 7.70
C VAL A 4 -1.60 1.25 6.56
N LEU A 5 -1.56 -0.06 6.32
CA LEU A 5 -2.34 -0.71 5.27
C LEU A 5 -3.70 -1.14 5.81
N TRP A 6 -4.76 -0.48 5.38
CA TRP A 6 -6.12 -0.87 5.73
C TRP A 6 -6.49 -2.13 4.97
N ILE A 7 -6.98 -3.12 5.70
CA ILE A 7 -7.47 -4.38 5.16
C ILE A 7 -8.76 -4.76 5.91
N HIS A 8 -9.74 -5.27 5.18
CA HIS A 8 -10.99 -5.71 5.79
C HIS A 8 -10.76 -6.94 6.70
N PRO A 9 -11.50 -7.13 7.81
CA PRO A 9 -11.33 -8.26 8.73
C PRO A 9 -11.42 -9.64 8.07
N GLU A 10 -12.38 -9.83 7.16
CA GLU A 10 -12.57 -11.11 6.47
C GLU A 10 -11.34 -11.58 5.65
N PRO A 11 -10.82 -10.83 4.65
CA PRO A 11 -9.61 -11.23 3.94
C PRO A 11 -8.35 -11.23 4.83
N ALA A 12 -8.28 -10.39 5.86
CA ALA A 12 -7.18 -10.44 6.83
C ALA A 12 -7.15 -11.77 7.58
N ALA A 13 -8.29 -12.21 8.11
CA ALA A 13 -8.44 -13.49 8.80
C ALA A 13 -8.10 -14.68 7.88
N LYS A 14 -8.59 -14.68 6.63
CA LYS A 14 -8.26 -15.69 5.61
C LYS A 14 -6.75 -15.80 5.32
N ARG A 15 -6.01 -14.71 5.51
CA ARG A 15 -4.55 -14.63 5.29
C ARG A 15 -3.72 -14.69 6.57
N GLY A 16 -4.36 -14.88 7.73
CA GLY A 16 -3.67 -14.92 9.03
C GLY A 16 -3.05 -13.59 9.47
N ILE A 17 -3.53 -12.46 8.95
CA ILE A 17 -3.04 -11.11 9.24
C ILE A 17 -3.81 -10.53 10.43
N LYS A 18 -3.10 -10.04 11.45
CA LYS A 18 -3.66 -9.41 12.66
C LYS A 18 -3.44 -7.89 12.65
N GLU A 19 -4.16 -7.19 13.54
CA GLU A 19 -3.98 -5.75 13.76
C GLU A 19 -2.52 -5.44 14.14
N GLY A 20 -1.94 -4.43 13.50
CA GLY A 20 -0.57 -3.96 13.74
C GLY A 20 0.54 -4.87 13.20
N GLU A 21 0.19 -6.01 12.61
CA GLU A 21 1.15 -6.97 12.08
C GLU A 21 1.84 -6.45 10.81
N LEU A 22 3.11 -6.77 10.64
CA LEU A 22 3.85 -6.39 9.44
C LEU A 22 3.41 -7.25 8.27
N VAL A 23 3.07 -6.59 7.16
CA VAL A 23 2.69 -7.24 5.91
C VAL A 23 3.56 -6.72 4.77
N THR A 24 3.76 -7.57 3.77
CA THR A 24 4.34 -7.19 2.49
C THR A 24 3.22 -6.97 1.50
N VAL A 25 3.18 -5.79 0.89
CA VAL A 25 2.31 -5.48 -0.25
C VAL A 25 3.17 -5.46 -1.51
N THR A 26 2.76 -6.19 -2.54
CA THR A 26 3.50 -6.36 -3.78
C THR A 26 2.59 -6.12 -4.98
N ASP A 27 3.03 -5.33 -5.94
CA ASP A 27 2.30 -5.10 -7.18
C ASP A 27 2.51 -6.24 -8.20
N GLN A 28 1.84 -6.18 -9.34
CA GLN A 28 2.00 -7.17 -10.41
C GLN A 28 3.38 -7.18 -11.07
N LYS A 29 4.19 -6.12 -10.90
CA LYS A 29 5.54 -5.99 -11.44
C LYS A 29 6.62 -6.41 -10.44
N GLY A 30 6.24 -6.89 -9.25
CA GLY A 30 7.15 -7.33 -8.20
C GLY A 30 7.71 -6.21 -7.32
N ARG A 31 7.27 -4.96 -7.50
CA ARG A 31 7.59 -3.84 -6.60
C ARG A 31 6.86 -4.07 -5.28
N SER A 32 7.54 -3.87 -4.16
CA SER A 32 6.98 -4.20 -2.86
C SER A 32 7.36 -3.22 -1.76
N GLY A 33 6.55 -3.20 -0.70
CA GLY A 33 6.81 -2.44 0.52
C GLY A 33 6.33 -3.20 1.75
N LYS A 34 7.02 -3.02 2.88
CA LYS A 34 6.62 -3.56 4.18
C LYS A 34 5.92 -2.50 5.00
N ILE A 35 4.70 -2.79 5.47
CA ILE A 35 3.83 -1.83 6.16
C ILE A 35 3.01 -2.53 7.24
N LYS A 36 2.64 -1.83 8.31
CA LYS A 36 1.76 -2.41 9.35
C LYS A 36 0.32 -2.48 8.87
N ALA A 37 -0.34 -3.60 9.12
CA ALA A 37 -1.75 -3.79 8.83
C ALA A 37 -2.65 -3.07 9.84
N LYS A 38 -3.70 -2.45 9.34
CA LYS A 38 -4.85 -1.95 10.09
C LYS A 38 -6.08 -2.72 9.65
N VAL A 39 -6.54 -3.63 10.49
CA VAL A 39 -7.70 -4.48 10.28
C VAL A 39 -8.96 -3.69 10.64
N THR A 40 -9.76 -3.32 9.64
CA THR A 40 -10.90 -2.39 9.84
C THR A 40 -12.03 -2.68 8.87
N ALA A 41 -13.28 -2.71 9.34
CA ALA A 41 -14.46 -2.91 8.48
C ALA A 41 -14.82 -1.68 7.63
N ARG A 42 -14.08 -0.57 7.77
CA ARG A 42 -14.26 0.69 7.03
C ARG A 42 -13.73 0.68 5.58
N ILE A 43 -13.48 -0.50 5.02
CA ILE A 43 -12.95 -0.68 3.66
C ILE A 43 -13.61 -1.88 3.00
N ARG A 44 -13.77 -1.85 1.66
CA ARG A 44 -14.37 -2.96 0.91
C ARG A 44 -13.47 -4.19 0.97
N LYS A 45 -14.08 -5.38 1.00
CA LYS A 45 -13.43 -6.69 1.23
C LYS A 45 -12.33 -7.07 0.24
N ASP A 46 -12.34 -6.51 -0.94
CA ASP A 46 -11.45 -6.78 -2.06
C ASP A 46 -10.49 -5.62 -2.35
N THR A 47 -10.47 -4.61 -1.49
CA THR A 47 -9.62 -3.43 -1.63
C THR A 47 -8.68 -3.28 -0.43
N ILE A 48 -7.60 -2.55 -0.66
CA ILE A 48 -6.70 -2.05 0.37
C ILE A 48 -6.61 -0.53 0.26
N PHE A 49 -6.21 0.11 1.35
CA PHE A 49 -5.97 1.56 1.36
C PHE A 49 -4.74 1.86 2.21
N MET A 50 -3.94 2.82 1.76
CA MET A 50 -2.90 3.45 2.57
C MET A 50 -2.90 4.95 2.27
N VAL A 51 -2.46 5.75 3.23
CA VAL A 51 -2.35 7.19 3.06
C VAL A 51 -1.16 7.51 2.16
N HIS A 52 -1.38 8.33 1.14
CA HIS A 52 -0.36 8.88 0.24
C HIS A 52 0.60 9.84 0.98
N GLY A 53 1.83 9.99 0.48
CA GLY A 53 2.83 10.94 1.01
C GLY A 53 3.84 10.34 2.00
N PHE A 54 4.08 9.03 1.93
CA PHE A 54 5.08 8.30 2.72
C PHE A 54 6.11 7.62 1.80
N GLY A 55 7.08 6.90 2.37
CA GLY A 55 8.10 6.17 1.61
C GLY A 55 9.23 7.05 1.08
N HIS A 56 9.51 8.19 1.72
CA HIS A 56 10.60 9.07 1.31
C HIS A 56 11.97 8.38 1.46
N TRP A 57 12.79 8.46 0.41
CA TRP A 57 14.10 7.81 0.34
C TRP A 57 15.29 8.79 0.49
N ASP A 58 15.06 10.10 0.49
CA ASP A 58 16.13 11.09 0.63
C ASP A 58 16.59 11.18 2.10
N LYS A 59 17.85 10.81 2.35
CA LYS A 59 18.47 10.82 3.68
C LYS A 59 18.52 12.21 4.33
N ARG A 60 18.41 13.29 3.55
CA ARG A 60 18.38 14.68 4.04
C ARG A 60 17.04 15.02 4.68
N MET A 61 15.97 14.30 4.35
CA MET A 61 14.65 14.46 4.95
C MET A 61 14.59 13.72 6.30
N THR A 62 15.29 14.25 7.31
CA THR A 62 15.52 13.57 8.60
C THR A 62 14.27 13.09 9.33
N THR A 63 13.11 13.71 9.09
CA THR A 63 11.82 13.33 9.70
C THR A 63 11.02 12.31 8.87
N ALA A 64 11.22 12.26 7.56
CA ALA A 64 10.40 11.47 6.63
C ALA A 64 11.16 10.26 6.04
N TYR A 65 12.49 10.29 6.09
CA TYR A 65 13.33 9.23 5.55
C TYR A 65 12.96 7.86 6.12
N GLY A 66 12.66 6.92 5.23
CA GLY A 66 12.32 5.55 5.57
C GLY A 66 11.01 5.38 6.34
N GLN A 67 10.14 6.40 6.40
CA GLN A 67 8.86 6.31 7.08
C GLN A 67 7.77 5.75 6.16
N GLY A 68 7.26 4.56 6.47
CA GLY A 68 6.14 3.94 5.77
C GLY A 68 6.43 3.52 4.32
N VAL A 69 5.37 3.36 3.52
CA VAL A 69 5.45 2.92 2.11
C VAL A 69 4.82 3.95 1.19
N ALA A 70 5.45 4.20 0.05
CA ALA A 70 4.90 5.03 -1.03
C ALA A 70 3.91 4.21 -1.86
N ASP A 71 2.66 4.64 -1.93
CA ASP A 71 1.65 4.07 -2.82
C ASP A 71 1.99 4.30 -4.30
N SER A 72 2.67 5.41 -4.63
CA SER A 72 3.16 5.70 -5.98
C SER A 72 4.13 4.65 -6.53
N ASP A 73 4.84 3.94 -5.65
CA ASP A 73 5.76 2.87 -6.02
C ASP A 73 5.02 1.56 -6.36
N LEU A 74 3.73 1.47 -5.99
CA LEU A 74 2.83 0.34 -6.24
C LEU A 74 1.75 0.69 -7.28
N ALA A 75 1.58 1.97 -7.59
CA ALA A 75 0.58 2.49 -8.52
C ALA A 75 0.85 2.07 -9.96
N SER A 76 -0.22 2.00 -10.75
CA SER A 76 -0.16 1.77 -12.19
C SER A 76 0.40 3.02 -12.87
N TYR A 77 1.04 2.82 -14.01
CA TYR A 77 1.55 3.90 -14.86
C TYR A 77 0.84 3.90 -16.22
N GLU A 78 -0.38 3.37 -16.25
CA GLU A 78 -1.21 3.45 -17.45
C GLU A 78 -1.57 4.90 -17.74
N VAL A 79 -1.30 5.32 -18.97
CA VAL A 79 -1.55 6.67 -19.47
C VAL A 79 -2.81 6.64 -20.32
N GLU A 80 -3.75 7.52 -20.02
CA GLU A 80 -4.94 7.72 -20.83
C GLU A 80 -4.53 8.37 -22.17
N PRO A 81 -4.86 7.75 -23.33
CA PRO A 81 -4.29 8.14 -24.61
C PRO A 81 -4.77 9.49 -25.18
N HIS A 82 -5.89 10.05 -24.71
CA HIS A 82 -6.46 11.27 -25.26
C HIS A 82 -6.00 12.53 -24.52
N VAL A 83 -5.92 12.48 -23.19
CA VAL A 83 -5.56 13.65 -22.35
C VAL A 83 -4.22 13.49 -21.62
N GLY A 84 -3.60 12.31 -21.66
CA GLY A 84 -2.28 12.06 -21.08
C GLY A 84 -2.25 11.91 -19.55
N SER A 85 -3.40 11.74 -18.90
CA SER A 85 -3.48 11.53 -17.45
C SER A 85 -2.96 10.14 -17.04
N MET A 86 -2.27 10.04 -15.92
CA MET A 86 -1.85 8.75 -15.35
C MET A 86 -2.90 8.19 -14.39
N SER A 87 -3.25 6.91 -14.56
CA SER A 87 -4.16 6.21 -13.66
C SER A 87 -3.42 5.48 -12.55
N MET A 88 -3.60 5.93 -11.30
CA MET A 88 -3.03 5.26 -10.13
C MET A 88 -3.93 4.14 -9.57
N GLY A 89 -5.22 4.15 -9.92
CA GLY A 89 -6.24 3.27 -9.34
C GLY A 89 -6.38 1.89 -9.99
N LEU A 90 -5.68 1.64 -11.10
CA LEU A 90 -5.75 0.35 -11.82
C LEU A 90 -4.80 -0.72 -11.26
N SER A 91 -4.04 -0.40 -10.21
CA SER A 91 -3.14 -1.35 -9.57
C SER A 91 -3.87 -2.49 -8.88
N LEU A 92 -3.48 -3.71 -9.22
CA LEU A 92 -3.74 -4.89 -8.41
C LEU A 92 -2.51 -5.22 -7.59
N VAL A 93 -2.73 -5.61 -6.34
CA VAL A 93 -1.67 -5.95 -5.39
C VAL A 93 -1.96 -7.27 -4.70
N LYS A 94 -0.89 -7.95 -4.30
CA LYS A 94 -0.90 -9.08 -3.39
C LYS A 94 -0.50 -8.60 -2.00
N VAL A 95 -1.17 -9.09 -0.97
CA VAL A 95 -0.85 -8.79 0.43
C VAL A 95 -0.59 -10.08 1.17
N GLU A 96 0.57 -10.17 1.81
CA GLU A 96 1.04 -11.34 2.53
C GLU A 96 1.60 -10.92 3.88
N LYS A 97 1.49 -11.82 4.86
CA LYS A 97 2.20 -11.66 6.12
C LYS A 97 3.72 -11.66 5.85
N ALA A 98 4.43 -10.71 6.42
CA ALA A 98 5.87 -10.52 6.20
C ALA A 98 6.73 -11.56 6.92
#